data_AF-A0AAV0WSV0-F1
#
_entry.id   AF-A0AAV0WSV0-F1
#
_cell.length_a   1.000
_cell.length_b   1.000
_cell.length_c   1.000
_cell.angle_alpha   90.00
_cell.angle_beta   90.00
_cell.angle_gamma   90.00
#
_symmetry.space_group_name_H-M   'P 1'
#
loop_
_entity.id
_entity.type
_entity.pdbx_description
1 polymer ?
#
loop_
_entity_poly.entity_id
_entity_poly.type
_entity_poly.pdbx_seq_one_letter_code
_entity_poly.pdbx_strand_id
1 'polypeptide(L)'
;MNLLTKNYIFGEVQSWVYSIEWQKRGLPHAHILIWLKNKIHADQIDKIISAEFPDPDADQILFNIMKKHDTWAMWKLKSKMPVHERWKM
;
A
#
# COMPACT_ATOMS: atom_id res chain seq x y z
N MET A 1 10.75 -5.27 -7.54
CA MET A 1 11.54 -5.18 -6.27
C MET A 1 12.65 -4.14 -6.25
N ASN A 2 13.39 -3.89 -7.35
CA ASN A 2 14.48 -2.89 -7.31
C ASN A 2 14.06 -1.51 -6.79
N LEU A 3 12.86 -1.02 -7.12
CA LEU A 3 12.34 0.23 -6.57
C LEU A 3 12.29 0.24 -5.03
N LEU A 4 11.83 -0.85 -4.42
CA LEU A 4 11.69 -0.96 -2.97
C LEU A 4 13.04 -1.23 -2.26
N THR A 5 13.98 -1.89 -2.95
CA THR A 5 15.19 -2.44 -2.31
C THR A 5 16.50 -1.75 -2.70
N LYS A 6 16.58 -1.16 -3.91
CA LYS A 6 17.80 -0.56 -4.46
C LYS A 6 17.71 0.95 -4.63
N ASN A 7 16.49 1.51 -4.72
CA ASN A 7 16.32 2.95 -4.88
C ASN A 7 16.22 3.69 -3.54
N TYR A 8 16.45 2.98 -2.42
CA TYR A 8 16.50 3.55 -1.07
C TYR A 8 15.27 4.39 -0.67
N ILE A 9 14.09 4.12 -1.26
CA ILE A 9 12.87 4.90 -1.01
C ILE A 9 12.41 4.85 0.44
N PHE A 10 12.75 3.76 1.15
CA PHE A 10 12.50 3.58 2.58
C PHE A 10 13.81 3.62 3.40
N GLY A 11 14.94 3.94 2.78
CA GLY A 11 16.29 3.81 3.35
C GLY A 11 16.99 2.50 2.94
N GLU A 12 18.11 2.20 3.61
CA GLU A 12 18.94 1.02 3.34
C GLU A 12 18.21 -0.26 3.78
N VAL A 13 17.97 -1.18 2.83
CA VAL A 13 17.30 -2.46 3.07
C VAL A 13 18.32 -3.52 3.43
N GLN A 14 18.13 -4.17 4.58
CA GLN A 14 18.97 -5.28 5.05
C GLN A 14 18.52 -6.62 4.48
N SER A 15 17.20 -6.86 4.43
CA SER A 15 16.60 -8.07 3.84
C SER A 15 15.15 -7.81 3.44
N TRP A 16 14.57 -8.70 2.63
CA TRP A 16 13.17 -8.61 2.22
C TRP A 16 12.65 -9.99 1.79
N VAL A 17 11.34 -10.19 1.90
CA VAL A 17 10.61 -11.36 1.38
C VAL A 17 9.26 -10.89 0.84
N TYR A 18 8.73 -11.60 -0.15
CA TYR A 18 7.38 -11.36 -0.63
C TYR A 18 6.70 -12.65 -1.07
N SER A 19 5.38 -12.66 -0.97
CA SER A 19 4.51 -13.67 -1.56
C SER A 19 3.41 -12.98 -2.34
N ILE A 20 2.89 -13.67 -3.36
CA ILE A 20 1.72 -13.25 -4.12
C ILE A 20 0.66 -14.32 -3.95
N GLU A 21 -0.50 -13.92 -3.45
CA GLU A 21 -1.65 -14.79 -3.22
C GLU A 21 -2.80 -14.36 -4.12
N TRP A 22 -3.48 -15.32 -4.75
CA TRP A 22 -4.63 -15.03 -5.59
C TRP A 22 -5.90 -15.10 -4.74
N GLN A 23 -6.55 -13.95 -4.54
CA GLN A 23 -7.80 -13.88 -3.79
C GLN A 23 -8.95 -14.49 -4.61
N LYS A 24 -10.01 -14.97 -3.95
CA LYS A 24 -11.23 -15.51 -4.61
C LYS A 24 -11.87 -14.55 -5.62
N ARG A 25 -11.56 -13.25 -5.52
CA ARG A 25 -12.02 -12.18 -6.41
C ARG A 25 -11.09 -11.93 -7.61
N GLY A 26 -10.08 -12.79 -7.83
CA GLY A 26 -9.24 -12.81 -9.04
C GLY A 26 -8.10 -11.79 -9.07
N LEU A 27 -7.96 -10.93 -8.06
CA LEU A 27 -6.83 -10.00 -7.98
C LEU A 27 -5.66 -10.62 -7.20
N PRO A 28 -4.41 -10.44 -7.66
CA PRO A 28 -3.23 -10.80 -6.89
C PRO A 28 -3.08 -9.86 -5.69
N HIS A 29 -2.88 -10.43 -4.51
CA HIS A 29 -2.55 -9.75 -3.27
C HIS A 29 -1.08 -10.02 -2.95
N ALA A 30 -0.27 -8.96 -2.82
CA ALA A 30 1.14 -9.11 -2.46
C ALA A 30 1.35 -8.85 -0.97
N HIS A 31 1.93 -9.82 -0.26
CA HIS A 31 2.49 -9.61 1.07
C HIS A 31 3.98 -9.31 0.92
N ILE A 32 4.42 -8.14 1.34
CA ILE A 32 5.81 -7.70 1.21
C ILE A 32 6.33 -7.34 2.60
N LEU A 33 7.39 -8.02 3.06
CA LEU A 33 8.11 -7.70 4.28
C LEU A 33 9.49 -7.16 3.91
N ILE A 34 9.87 -6.03 4.51
CA ILE A 34 11.15 -5.34 4.29
C ILE A 34 11.76 -5.03 5.66
N TRP A 35 13.01 -5.45 5.85
CA TRP A 35 13.80 -5.09 7.02
C TRP A 35 14.77 -3.98 6.62
N LEU A 36 14.67 -2.84 7.31
CA LEU A 36 15.51 -1.68 7.12
C LEU A 36 16.64 -1.67 8.13
N LYS A 37 17.83 -1.26 7.71
CA LYS A 37 18.99 -1.12 8.59
C LYS A 37 18.77 -0.02 9.65
N ASN A 38 18.10 1.06 9.25
CA ASN A 38 17.67 2.12 10.15
C ASN A 38 16.18 1.99 10.42
N LYS A 39 15.81 2.00 11.70
CA LYS A 39 14.42 1.83 12.13
C LYS A 39 13.59 3.06 11.78
N ILE A 40 12.42 2.85 11.17
CA ILE A 40 11.38 3.87 11.03
C ILE A 40 10.60 3.94 12.35
N HIS A 41 10.44 5.15 12.88
CA HIS A 41 9.65 5.38 14.10
C HIS A 41 8.16 5.52 13.77
N ALA A 42 7.31 5.21 14.75
CA ALA A 42 5.85 5.16 14.55
C ALA A 42 5.25 6.51 14.07
N ASP A 43 5.81 7.62 14.52
CA ASP A 43 5.46 8.99 14.13
C ASP A 43 5.88 9.35 12.69
N GLN A 44 6.78 8.57 12.08
CA GLN A 44 7.25 8.75 10.71
C GLN A 44 6.45 7.91 9.71
N ILE A 45 5.75 6.86 10.16
CA ILE A 45 5.06 5.90 9.29
C ILE A 45 4.06 6.59 8.36
N ASP A 46 3.21 7.48 8.89
CA ASP A 46 2.17 8.15 8.11
C ASP A 46 2.73 9.05 6.98
N LYS A 47 4.00 9.48 7.09
CA LYS A 47 4.68 10.28 6.05
C LYS A 47 5.30 9.42 4.96
N ILE A 48 5.56 8.15 5.26
CA ILE A 48 6.32 7.23 4.40
C ILE A 48 5.37 6.24 3.70
N ILE A 49 4.31 5.83 4.39
CA ILE A 49 3.35 4.85 3.92
C ILE A 49 1.96 5.50 3.91
N SER A 50 1.43 5.71 2.71
CA SER A 50 0.03 6.05 2.49
C SER A 50 -0.57 5.07 1.48
N ALA A 51 -1.90 4.94 1.51
CA ALA A 51 -2.63 4.34 0.40
C ALA A 51 -3.67 5.34 -0.07
N GLU A 52 -3.59 5.66 -1.34
CA GLU A 52 -4.48 6.61 -2.00
C GLU A 52 -5.30 5.88 -3.05
N PHE A 53 -6.50 6.39 -3.30
CA PHE A 53 -7.26 5.92 -4.45
C PHE A 53 -6.63 6.53 -5.69
N PRO A 54 -6.47 5.77 -6.79
CA PRO A 54 -5.97 6.30 -8.05
C PRO A 54 -6.83 7.48 -8.49
N ASP A 55 -6.20 8.46 -9.12
CA ASP A 55 -6.91 9.57 -9.74
C ASP A 55 -7.61 9.04 -11.02
N PRO A 56 -8.93 9.22 -11.18
CA PRO A 56 -9.65 8.79 -12.37
C PRO A 56 -9.10 9.42 -13.67
N ASP A 57 -8.57 10.65 -13.60
CA ASP A 57 -8.07 11.37 -14.76
C ASP A 57 -6.62 10.98 -15.10
N ALA A 58 -5.82 10.59 -14.10
CA ALA A 58 -4.43 10.18 -14.30
C ALA A 58 -4.26 8.67 -14.59
N ASP A 59 -5.09 7.81 -13.97
CA ASP A 59 -5.06 6.36 -14.18
C ASP A 59 -6.48 5.76 -14.16
N GLN A 60 -7.18 5.97 -15.27
CA GLN A 60 -8.56 5.54 -15.44
C GLN A 60 -8.73 4.00 -15.35
N ILE A 61 -7.71 3.23 -15.73
CA ILE A 61 -7.76 1.76 -15.71
C ILE A 61 -7.72 1.26 -14.27
N LEU A 62 -6.74 1.71 -13.49
CA LEU A 62 -6.61 1.32 -12.09
C LEU A 62 -7.81 1.80 -11.27
N PHE A 63 -8.32 3.01 -11.56
CA PHE A 63 -9.54 3.53 -10.97
C PHE A 63 -10.74 2.62 -11.21
N ASN A 64 -10.95 2.16 -12.45
CA ASN A 64 -12.07 1.28 -12.79
C ASN A 64 -11.95 -0.10 -12.14
N ILE A 65 -10.74 -0.65 -12.05
CA ILE A 65 -10.49 -1.93 -11.36
C ILE A 65 -10.81 -1.77 -9.87
N MET A 66 -10.28 -0.74 -9.19
CA MET A 66 -10.56 -0.53 -7.77
C MET A 66 -12.05 -0.27 -7.51
N LYS A 67 -12.72 0.50 -8.37
CA LYS A 67 -14.16 0.75 -8.25
C LYS A 67 -15.00 -0.53 -8.38
N LYS A 68 -14.61 -1.45 -9.27
CA LYS A 68 -15.33 -2.71 -9.54
C LYS A 68 -15.27 -3.72 -8.39
N HIS A 69 -14.22 -3.69 -7.56
CA HIS A 69 -14.01 -4.67 -6.49
C HIS A 69 -14.53 -4.21 -5.10
N ASP A 70 -15.49 -3.28 -5.07
CA ASP A 70 -16.19 -2.75 -3.88
C ASP A 70 -15.27 -2.16 -2.80
N THR A 71 -14.02 -1.83 -3.12
CA THR A 71 -13.13 -1.11 -2.19
C THR A 71 -13.54 0.36 -2.05
N TRP A 72 -14.34 0.89 -2.97
CA TRP A 72 -14.76 2.29 -3.01
C TRP A 72 -15.68 2.70 -1.84
N ALA A 73 -16.65 1.86 -1.47
CA ALA A 73 -17.57 2.16 -0.38
C ALA A 73 -16.83 2.24 0.98
N MET A 74 -15.95 1.27 1.26
CA MET A 74 -15.06 1.31 2.42
C MET A 74 -14.09 2.48 2.37
N TRP A 75 -13.55 2.82 1.20
CA TRP A 75 -12.62 3.94 1.06
C TRP A 75 -13.28 5.28 1.39
N LYS A 76 -14.53 5.52 0.97
CA LYS A 76 -15.31 6.73 1.33
C LYS A 76 -15.47 6.92 2.84
N LEU A 77 -15.56 5.82 3.59
CA LEU A 77 -15.60 5.83 5.06
C LEU A 77 -14.21 6.10 5.66
N LYS A 78 -13.19 5.37 5.17
CA LYS A 78 -11.82 5.43 5.69
C LYS A 78 -11.07 6.72 5.31
N SER A 79 -11.42 7.38 4.21
CA SER A 79 -10.76 8.62 3.75
C SER A 79 -10.90 9.78 4.74
N LYS A 80 -11.86 9.71 5.66
CA LYS A 80 -12.07 10.70 6.73
C LYS A 80 -11.23 10.44 7.99
N MET A 81 -10.52 9.32 8.06
CA MET A 81 -9.71 8.91 9.22
C MET A 81 -8.21 9.17 8.99
N PRO A 82 -7.40 9.30 10.05
CA PRO A 82 -5.92 9.29 9.96
C PRO A 82 -5.41 7.98 9.35
N VAL A 83 -4.32 8.03 8.56
CA VAL A 83 -3.80 6.89 7.78
C VAL A 83 -3.49 5.67 8.66
N HIS A 84 -2.82 5.85 9.81
CA HIS A 84 -2.54 4.78 10.77
C HIS A 84 -3.79 4.13 11.41
N GLU A 85 -4.98 4.72 11.30
CA GLU A 85 -6.23 4.15 11.81
C GLU A 85 -7.04 3.43 10.74
N ARG A 86 -6.80 3.73 9.45
CA ARG A 86 -7.54 3.13 8.32
C ARG A 86 -7.37 1.61 8.23
N TRP A 87 -6.35 1.04 8.87
CA TRP A 87 -5.97 -0.37 8.80
C TRP A 87 -6.27 -1.19 10.07
N LYS A 88 -6.89 -0.59 11.08
CA LYS A 88 -7.16 -1.25 12.38
C LYS A 88 -8.52 -1.98 12.46
N MET A 89 -9.20 -2.17 11.34
CA MET A 89 -10.49 -2.88 11.22
C MET A 89 -10.33 -4.17 10.44
#